data_AF-A0A7X1GM98-F1
#
_entry.id   AF-A0A7X1GM98-F1
#
_cell.length_a   1.000
_cell.length_b   1.000
_cell.length_c   1.000
_cell.angle_alpha   90.00
_cell.angle_beta   90.00
_cell.angle_gamma   90.00
#
_symmetry.space_group_name_H-M   'P 1'
#
loop_
_entity.id
_entity.type
_entity.pdbx_description
1 polymer ?
#
loop_
_entity_poly.entity_id
_entity_poly.type
_entity_poly.pdbx_seq_one_letter_code
_entity_poly.pdbx_strand_id
1 'polypeptide(L)' 'MSSNELMYMNWQEMIRPEKVQVTSKSTYGKFVCEPLERGFGITIGNSLRRIILSSLYGSAIVAVKFDTVMHEFSVIPGVL' A
#
# COMPACT_ATOMS: atom_id res chain seq x y z
N MET A 1 7.86 19.95 -31.62
CA MET A 1 8.60 20.62 -30.54
C MET A 1 9.91 19.89 -30.37
N SER A 2 11.02 20.63 -30.33
CA SER A 2 12.35 20.05 -30.21
C SER A 2 12.50 19.40 -28.82
N SER A 3 13.18 18.24 -28.72
CA SER A 3 13.46 17.60 -27.42
C SER A 3 14.16 18.54 -26.43
N ASN A 4 14.90 19.53 -26.93
CA ASN A 4 15.58 20.54 -26.10
C ASN A 4 14.60 21.55 -25.48
N GLU A 5 13.48 21.86 -26.14
CA GLU A 5 12.45 22.75 -25.59
C GLU A 5 11.66 22.08 -24.47
N LEU A 6 11.31 20.79 -24.63
CA LEU A 6 10.69 19.97 -23.57
C LEU A 6 11.59 19.89 -22.33
N MET A 7 12.90 19.76 -22.53
CA MET A 7 13.87 19.69 -21.44
C MET A 7 13.98 21.01 -20.67
N TYR A 8 13.90 22.16 -21.37
CA TYR A 8 13.95 23.49 -20.75
C TYR A 8 12.68 23.83 -19.96
N MET A 9 11.50 23.42 -20.46
CA MET A 9 10.21 23.63 -19.80
C MET A 9 10.07 22.78 -18.51
N ASN A 10 10.57 21.54 -18.53
CA ASN A 10 10.58 20.65 -17.35
C ASN A 10 11.40 21.20 -16.17
N TRP A 11 12.33 22.13 -16.39
CA TRP A 11 13.12 22.73 -15.32
C TRP A 11 12.46 23.99 -14.70
N GLN A 12 11.47 24.58 -15.39
CA GLN A 12 10.75 25.77 -14.90
C GLN A 12 9.43 25.41 -14.20
N GLU A 13 8.75 24.34 -14.63
CA GLU A 13 7.51 23.89 -14.03
C GLU A 13 7.51 22.37 -13.81
N MET A 14 7.27 21.95 -12.56
CA MET A 14 7.19 20.54 -12.17
C MET A 14 5.91 19.92 -12.72
N ILE A 15 5.99 18.69 -13.26
CA ILE A 15 4.82 17.96 -13.72
C ILE A 15 3.94 17.64 -12.51
N ARG A 16 2.72 18.19 -12.49
CA ARG A 16 1.72 17.90 -11.46
C ARG A 16 0.90 16.68 -11.86
N PRO A 17 0.78 15.66 -10.99
CA PRO A 17 -0.06 14.51 -11.29
C PRO A 17 -1.53 14.90 -11.36
N GLU A 18 -2.28 14.22 -12.21
CA GLU A 18 -3.74 14.36 -12.25
C GLU A 18 -4.40 13.63 -11.08
N LYS A 19 -5.74 13.67 -11.02
CA LYS A 19 -6.50 12.95 -10.01
C LYS A 19 -6.22 11.45 -10.10
N VAL A 20 -5.87 10.85 -8.96
CA VAL A 20 -5.63 9.40 -8.85
C VAL A 20 -6.88 8.62 -9.26
N GLN A 21 -6.73 7.70 -10.21
CA GLN A 21 -7.78 6.78 -10.62
C GLN A 21 -7.83 5.60 -9.66
N VAL A 22 -9.01 5.27 -9.15
CA VAL A 22 -9.20 4.26 -8.10
C VAL A 22 -10.17 3.18 -8.57
N THR A 23 -9.74 1.93 -8.51
CA THR A 23 -10.61 0.75 -8.65
C THR A 23 -10.52 -0.08 -7.38
N SER A 24 -11.63 -0.23 -6.65
CA SER A 24 -11.68 -0.98 -5.39
C SER A 24 -12.69 -2.12 -5.43
N LYS A 25 -12.28 -3.27 -4.91
CA LYS A 25 -13.10 -4.42 -4.49
C LYS A 25 -12.95 -4.60 -2.97
N SER A 26 -13.62 -5.59 -2.39
CA SER A 26 -13.59 -5.84 -0.95
C SER A 26 -12.19 -6.05 -0.36
N THR A 27 -11.31 -6.77 -1.08
CA THR A 27 -9.95 -7.10 -0.62
C THR A 27 -8.84 -6.60 -1.54
N TYR A 28 -9.19 -5.84 -2.58
CA TYR A 28 -8.24 -5.38 -3.60
C TYR A 28 -8.49 -3.91 -3.97
N GLY A 29 -7.44 -3.09 -3.99
CA GLY A 29 -7.48 -1.72 -4.51
C GLY A 29 -6.37 -1.49 -5.52
N LYS A 30 -6.70 -0.91 -6.66
CA LYS A 30 -5.76 -0.41 -7.67
C LYS A 30 -5.83 1.10 -7.73
N PHE A 31 -4.69 1.75 -7.57
CA PHE A 31 -4.52 3.20 -7.63
C PHE A 31 -3.54 3.53 -8.76
N VAL A 32 -3.96 4.36 -9.71
CA VAL A 32 -3.12 4.80 -10.84
C VAL A 32 -2.90 6.30 -10.74
N CYS A 33 -1.63 6.71 -10.70
CA CYS A 33 -1.20 8.10 -10.61
C CYS A 33 -0.27 8.40 -11.79
N GLU A 34 -0.71 9.30 -12.67
CA GLU A 34 -0.02 9.76 -13.87
C GLU A 34 -0.49 11.17 -14.21
N PRO A 35 0.30 11.97 -14.95
CA PRO A 35 1.71 11.77 -15.29
C PRO A 35 2.64 12.08 -14.11
N LEU A 36 3.80 11.41 -14.07
CA LEU A 36 4.85 11.65 -13.08
C LEU A 36 6.18 11.89 -13.78
N GLU A 37 7.03 12.71 -13.17
CA GLU A 37 8.40 12.88 -13.63
C GLU A 37 9.20 11.58 -13.52
N ARG A 38 10.23 11.48 -14.35
CA ARG A 38 11.11 10.31 -14.38
C ARG A 38 11.73 10.11 -12.99
N GLY A 39 11.51 8.93 -12.39
CA GLY A 39 12.03 8.56 -11.07
C GLY A 39 11.08 8.83 -9.90
N PHE A 40 10.10 9.72 -10.04
CA PHE A 40 9.10 9.97 -8.97
C PHE A 40 8.19 8.77 -8.74
N GLY A 41 7.84 8.03 -9.79
CA GLY A 41 7.07 6.79 -9.64
C GLY A 41 7.74 5.77 -8.71
N ILE A 42 9.06 5.60 -8.81
CA ILE A 42 9.82 4.69 -7.93
C ILE A 42 9.89 5.26 -6.51
N THR A 43 10.16 6.57 -6.38
CA THR A 43 10.28 7.23 -5.08
C THR A 43 8.99 7.16 -4.27
N ILE A 44 7.86 7.50 -4.89
CA ILE A 44 6.53 7.45 -4.28
C ILE A 44 6.12 6.00 -4.05
N GLY A 45 6.25 5.13 -5.05
CA GLY A 45 5.85 3.72 -4.98
C GLY A 45 6.58 2.95 -3.89
N ASN A 46 7.90 3.10 -3.78
CA ASN A 46 8.68 2.46 -2.71
C ASN A 46 8.30 2.98 -1.33
N SER A 47 8.09 4.29 -1.20
CA SER A 47 7.69 4.91 0.08
C SER A 47 6.32 4.42 0.52
N LEU A 48 5.31 4.46 -0.37
CA LEU A 48 3.97 3.98 -0.08
C LEU A 48 3.94 2.48 0.22
N ARG A 49 4.69 1.65 -0.53
CA ARG A 49 4.79 0.21 -0.25
C ARG A 49 5.29 -0.06 1.16
N ARG A 50 6.31 0.68 1.63
CA ARG A 50 6.84 0.52 2.99
C ARG A 50 5.81 0.92 4.04
N ILE A 51 5.17 2.07 3.87
CA ILE A 51 4.15 2.58 4.80
C ILE A 51 2.97 1.60 4.90
N ILE A 52 2.45 1.14 3.76
CA ILE A 52 1.31 0.22 3.70
C ILE A 52 1.64 -1.10 4.40
N LEU A 53 2.85 -1.63 4.25
CA LEU A 53 3.23 -2.90 4.85
C LEU A 53 3.55 -2.82 6.34
N SER A 54 4.01 -1.68 6.85
CA SER A 54 4.54 -1.59 8.22
C SER A 54 3.76 -0.70 9.16
N SER A 55 2.92 0.21 8.65
CA SER A 55 2.39 1.33 9.44
C SER A 55 0.87 1.46 9.35
N LEU A 56 0.19 0.49 8.73
CA LEU A 56 -1.27 0.46 8.74
C LEU A 56 -1.79 -0.05 10.08
N TYR A 57 -2.73 0.70 10.64
CA TYR A 57 -3.50 0.25 11.79
C TYR A 57 -4.43 -0.88 11.38
N GLY A 58 -4.44 -1.94 12.18
CA GLY A 58 -5.33 -3.08 12.03
C GLY A 58 -5.71 -3.62 13.40
N SER A 59 -6.75 -4.43 13.44
CA SER A 59 -7.12 -5.22 14.61
C SER A 59 -6.88 -6.68 14.30
N ALA A 60 -6.30 -7.40 15.26
CA ALA A 60 -6.07 -8.83 15.17
C ALA A 60 -6.36 -9.46 16.53
N ILE A 61 -6.74 -10.74 16.52
CA ILE A 61 -6.86 -11.53 17.74
C ILE A 61 -5.43 -11.79 18.24
N VAL A 62 -5.11 -11.29 19.43
CA VAL A 62 -3.76 -11.42 20.02
C VAL A 62 -3.66 -12.62 20.95
N ALA A 63 -4.75 -12.95 21.65
CA ALA A 63 -4.80 -14.07 22.56
C ALA A 63 -6.24 -14.59 22.70
N VAL A 64 -6.36 -15.87 23.04
CA VAL A 64 -7.61 -16.52 23.41
C VAL A 64 -7.34 -17.35 24.67
N LYS A 65 -8.29 -17.39 25.60
CA LYS A 65 -8.23 -18.23 26.80
C LYS A 65 -9.40 -19.22 26.75
N PHE A 66 -9.08 -20.49 26.99
CA PHE A 66 -10.07 -21.54 27.22
C PHE A 66 -9.91 -22.02 28.67
N ASP A 67 -11.02 -22.21 29.39
CA ASP A 67 -10.97 -22.45 30.84
C ASP A 67 -10.32 -23.79 31.22
N THR A 68 -10.45 -24.81 30.37
CA THR A 68 -9.99 -26.18 30.66
C THR A 68 -8.72 -26.58 29.89
N VAL A 69 -8.14 -25.66 29.11
CA VAL A 69 -6.96 -25.93 28.28
C VAL A 69 -5.73 -25.31 28.91
N MET A 70 -4.73 -26.14 29.19
CA MET A 70 -3.48 -25.67 29.79
C MET A 70 -2.51 -25.08 28.77
N HIS A 71 -2.47 -25.61 27.54
CA HIS A 71 -1.57 -25.15 26.49
C HIS A 71 -2.15 -25.42 25.09
N GLU A 72 -1.58 -24.79 24.07
CA GLU A 72 -2.06 -24.87 22.68
C GLU A 72 -2.12 -26.29 22.09
N PHE A 73 -1.33 -27.23 22.62
CA PHE A 73 -1.33 -28.63 22.20
C PHE A 73 -2.34 -29.54 22.94
N SER A 74 -3.18 -29.00 23.84
CA SER A 74 -4.16 -29.84 24.55
C SER A 74 -5.36 -30.15 23.65
N VAL A 75 -5.92 -31.35 23.80
CA VAL A 75 -7.14 -31.75 23.10
C VAL A 75 -8.36 -31.17 23.81
N ILE A 76 -9.26 -30.53 23.05
CA ILE A 76 -10.56 -30.04 23.55
C ILE A 76 -11.63 -31.08 23.18
N PRO A 77 -12.23 -31.78 24.15
CA PRO A 77 -13.29 -32.74 23.86
C PRO A 77 -14.45 -32.10 23.09
N GLY A 78 -14.86 -32.70 21.97
CA GLY A 78 -15.97 -32.22 21.15
C GLY A 78 -15.60 -31.21 20.05
N VAL A 79 -14.33 -30.83 19.94
CA VAL A 79 -13.79 -30.10 18.78
C VAL A 79 -13.10 -31.12 17.88
N LEU A 80 -13.63 -31.31 16.65
CA LEU A 80 -13.12 -32.21 15.61
C LEU A 80 -12.10 -31.53 14.71
#